data_AF-A0A2D6M8H6-F1
#
_entry.id   AF-A0A2D6M8H6-F1
#
_cell.length_a   1.000
_cell.length_b   1.000
_cell.length_c   1.000
_cell.angle_alpha   90.00
_cell.angle_beta   90.00
_cell.angle_gamma   90.00
#
_symmetry.space_group_name_H-M   'P 1'
#
loop_
_entity.id
_entity.type
_entity.pdbx_description
1 polymer ?
#
loop_
_entity_poly.entity_id
_entity_poly.type
_entity_poly.pdbx_seq_one_letter_code
_entity_poly.pdbx_strand_id
1 'polypeptide(L)'
;MSLRKFGPNDILLNTLRTYPDVEYLIYDGNVFYNQSPNQSGAFSDNILSVTGGALSLYEYNIDRKVAVNPYIYPYITKDSARSSFRTAGGTSYYNEFVYGDVITGSYPLAGRIDREYMAHPGARVTGSDIYSGAKFSAAAVYPHFYALKNRLNYYGYLSEHYKVSSSLGDGWDKNNQAISLVSIPAIMFGSQIKEGSLSLKWYVSGTLKGELQDSRQNGELVEVFRTGSNTGEVAGVVLYNEGFIVLTGSWAICDALMQLEAGGAMENPKWINFGAGAYDGVTQATAGATFVSAAFGIKFKAQSETQTYTLFANARRGEVNYSNNPTYLRYGQTKIALTSSTIYEENSSLKIKNFVSSSLLDYSAPFKRQTIISRIGIYDKDKNLLGIATLANPLLKNEDQDYTFKIKLDI
;
A
#
# COMPACT_ATOMS: atom_id res chain seq x y z
N MET A 1 19.70 -31.20 21.60
CA MET A 1 19.46 -30.26 20.48
C MET A 1 20.28 -29.01 20.76
N SER A 2 21.25 -28.66 19.93
CA SER A 2 22.09 -27.48 20.15
C SER A 2 21.32 -26.24 19.73
N LEU A 3 20.82 -25.46 20.70
CA LEU A 3 20.24 -24.15 20.45
C LEU A 3 21.35 -23.11 20.45
N ARG A 4 21.34 -22.21 19.45
CA ARG A 4 22.24 -21.08 19.37
C ARG A 4 21.42 -19.79 19.43
N LYS A 5 21.81 -18.88 20.32
CA LYS A 5 21.24 -17.53 20.37
C LYS A 5 21.88 -16.68 19.27
N PHE A 6 21.06 -15.97 18.50
CA PHE A 6 21.55 -15.00 17.53
C PHE A 6 22.25 -13.84 18.24
N GLY A 7 23.45 -13.50 17.78
CA GLY A 7 24.16 -12.30 18.21
C GLY A 7 23.71 -11.06 17.43
N PRO A 8 24.15 -9.85 17.83
CA PRO A 8 23.81 -8.60 17.15
C PRO A 8 24.18 -8.58 15.66
N ASN A 9 25.27 -9.25 15.29
CA ASN A 9 25.76 -9.31 13.90
C ASN A 9 25.14 -10.46 13.09
N ASP A 10 24.39 -11.35 13.73
CA ASP A 10 23.73 -12.46 13.03
C ASP A 10 22.36 -12.03 12.47
N ILE A 11 21.90 -10.82 12.80
CA ILE A 11 20.59 -10.30 12.45
C ILE A 11 20.77 -9.00 11.68
N LEU A 12 20.21 -8.93 10.48
CA LEU A 12 20.12 -7.69 9.70
C LEU A 12 18.67 -7.39 9.38
N LEU A 13 18.23 -6.18 9.71
CA LEU A 13 16.98 -5.63 9.21
C LEU A 13 17.29 -4.86 7.92
N ASN A 14 16.75 -5.32 6.81
CA ASN A 14 16.87 -4.64 5.52
C ASN A 14 15.48 -4.14 5.09
N THR A 15 15.43 -2.94 4.52
CA THR A 15 14.19 -2.41 3.92
C THR A 15 14.38 -2.36 2.41
N LEU A 16 13.63 -3.18 1.68
CA LEU A 16 13.56 -3.10 0.24
C LEU A 16 12.63 -1.94 -0.12
N ARG A 17 13.15 -0.94 -0.84
CA ARG A 17 12.36 0.16 -1.40
C ARG A 17 12.19 -0.05 -2.89
N THR A 18 10.94 -0.13 -3.33
CA THR A 18 10.58 -0.27 -4.74
C THR A 18 9.81 0.94 -5.23
N TYR A 19 9.96 1.27 -6.52
CA TYR A 19 9.33 2.43 -7.13
C TYR A 19 8.53 2.06 -8.39
N PRO A 20 7.38 1.38 -8.24
CA PRO A 20 6.56 1.03 -9.40
C PRO A 20 5.99 2.30 -10.06
N ASP A 21 5.96 2.32 -11.39
CA ASP A 21 5.34 3.39 -12.16
C ASP A 21 3.81 3.26 -12.09
N VAL A 22 3.14 4.39 -11.85
CA VAL A 22 1.69 4.52 -11.84
C VAL A 22 1.27 5.60 -12.82
N GLU A 23 0.29 5.29 -13.66
CA GLU A 23 -0.27 6.20 -14.64
C GLU A 23 -1.80 6.21 -14.57
N TYR A 24 -2.39 7.41 -14.52
CA TYR A 24 -3.81 7.62 -14.76
C TYR A 24 -4.02 8.45 -16.01
N LEU A 25 -5.02 8.06 -16.79
CA LEU A 25 -5.56 8.87 -17.86
C LEU A 25 -7.03 9.15 -17.54
N ILE A 26 -7.43 10.40 -17.54
CA ILE A 26 -8.81 10.83 -17.38
C ILE A 26 -9.25 11.41 -18.72
N TYR A 27 -10.30 10.86 -19.29
CA TYR A 27 -10.84 11.26 -20.58
C TYR A 27 -12.34 11.02 -20.61
N ASP A 28 -13.09 12.05 -21.00
CA ASP A 28 -14.54 11.96 -21.18
C ASP A 28 -15.29 11.37 -19.97
N GLY A 29 -14.92 11.78 -18.75
CA GLY A 29 -15.55 11.30 -17.51
C GLY A 29 -15.17 9.86 -17.13
N ASN A 30 -14.28 9.23 -17.90
CA ASN A 30 -13.74 7.91 -17.61
C ASN A 30 -12.31 8.04 -17.10
N VAL A 31 -11.96 7.21 -16.12
CA VAL A 31 -10.60 7.11 -15.58
C VAL A 31 -10.01 5.77 -16.02
N PHE A 32 -8.74 5.76 -16.39
CA PHE A 32 -7.99 4.57 -16.76
C PHE A 32 -6.76 4.48 -15.87
N TYR A 33 -6.55 3.32 -15.25
CA TYR A 33 -5.39 3.05 -14.39
C TYR A 33 -4.41 2.14 -15.14
N ASN A 34 -3.15 2.56 -15.23
CA ASN A 34 -2.06 1.88 -15.95
C ASN A 34 -2.48 1.43 -17.36
N GLN A 35 -3.17 2.32 -18.09
CA GLN A 35 -3.67 2.11 -19.45
C GLN A 35 -4.56 0.86 -19.62
N SER A 36 -5.11 0.33 -18.51
CA SER A 36 -5.99 -0.82 -18.55
C SER A 36 -7.42 -0.37 -18.87
N PRO A 37 -8.00 -0.81 -20.00
CA PRO A 37 -9.40 -0.53 -20.28
C PRO A 37 -10.31 -1.35 -19.37
N ASN A 38 -11.57 -0.95 -19.27
CA ASN A 38 -12.58 -1.77 -18.63
C ASN A 38 -12.76 -3.08 -19.44
N GLN A 39 -12.77 -4.22 -18.75
CA GLN A 39 -12.93 -5.54 -19.35
C GLN A 39 -14.33 -6.07 -19.04
N SER A 40 -15.02 -6.57 -20.06
CA SER A 40 -16.33 -7.21 -19.89
C SER A 40 -16.18 -8.70 -19.60
N GLY A 41 -16.99 -9.20 -18.67
CA GLY A 41 -17.09 -10.62 -18.32
C GLY A 41 -18.25 -11.31 -19.02
N ALA A 42 -18.53 -12.55 -18.59
CA ALA A 42 -19.64 -13.35 -19.11
C ALA A 42 -21.00 -12.92 -18.52
N PHE A 43 -20.99 -12.32 -17.32
CA PHE A 43 -22.20 -11.93 -16.61
C PHE A 43 -22.34 -10.42 -16.41
N SER A 44 -21.23 -9.68 -16.42
CA SER A 44 -21.17 -8.24 -16.18
C SER A 44 -20.38 -7.50 -17.27
N ASP A 45 -20.81 -6.29 -17.61
CA ASP A 45 -20.08 -5.42 -18.57
C ASP A 45 -18.72 -4.95 -18.01
N ASN A 46 -18.52 -5.09 -16.70
CA ASN A 46 -17.31 -4.77 -15.99
C ASN A 46 -16.96 -5.91 -15.03
N ILE A 47 -15.94 -6.68 -15.39
CA ILE A 47 -15.54 -7.91 -14.70
C ILE A 47 -15.15 -7.66 -13.24
N LEU A 48 -14.58 -6.50 -12.92
CA LEU A 48 -14.18 -6.14 -11.57
C LEU A 48 -15.34 -5.54 -10.76
N SER A 49 -16.49 -5.33 -11.41
CA SER A 49 -17.69 -4.70 -10.86
C SER A 49 -17.44 -3.29 -10.30
N VAL A 50 -16.32 -2.64 -10.65
CA VAL A 50 -15.95 -1.28 -10.19
C VAL A 50 -15.69 -0.39 -11.39
N THR A 51 -16.19 0.85 -11.38
CA THR A 51 -16.01 1.81 -12.48
C THR A 51 -14.55 1.93 -12.93
N GLY A 52 -14.34 2.21 -14.21
CA GLY A 52 -13.00 2.26 -14.83
C GLY A 52 -12.00 3.11 -14.04
N GLY A 53 -10.76 2.62 -13.93
CA GLY A 53 -9.68 3.31 -13.22
C GLY A 53 -9.70 3.17 -11.70
N ALA A 54 -10.70 2.47 -11.15
CA ALA A 54 -10.73 2.06 -9.75
C ALA A 54 -10.11 0.66 -9.57
N LEU A 55 -9.45 0.45 -8.43
CA LEU A 55 -8.99 -0.85 -7.98
C LEU A 55 -10.07 -1.51 -7.13
N SER A 56 -10.49 -2.72 -7.51
CA SER A 56 -11.40 -3.52 -6.69
C SER A 56 -10.71 -3.95 -5.41
N LEU A 57 -11.32 -3.66 -4.26
CA LEU A 57 -10.78 -4.02 -2.94
C LEU A 57 -11.21 -5.43 -2.51
N TYR A 58 -12.00 -6.12 -3.34
CA TYR A 58 -12.57 -7.41 -2.96
C TYR A 58 -12.72 -8.35 -4.16
N GLU A 59 -11.77 -9.26 -4.26
CA GLU A 59 -11.60 -10.16 -5.41
C GLU A 59 -12.63 -11.30 -5.48
N TYR A 60 -13.46 -11.52 -4.45
CA TYR A 60 -14.49 -12.57 -4.51
C TYR A 60 -15.71 -12.17 -5.36
N ASN A 61 -15.86 -10.87 -5.66
CA ASN A 61 -16.95 -10.30 -6.44
C ASN A 61 -16.55 -10.02 -7.90
N ILE A 62 -15.81 -10.94 -8.51
CA ILE A 62 -15.43 -10.89 -9.93
C ILE A 62 -16.55 -11.49 -10.79
N ASP A 63 -16.90 -10.77 -11.86
CA ASP A 63 -17.91 -11.10 -12.87
C ASP A 63 -19.27 -11.51 -12.28
N ARG A 64 -19.78 -10.72 -11.34
CA ARG A 64 -21.04 -11.00 -10.65
C ARG A 64 -22.15 -10.04 -11.06
N LYS A 65 -23.36 -10.57 -11.19
CA LYS A 65 -24.58 -9.81 -11.51
C LYS A 65 -25.71 -10.24 -10.58
N VAL A 66 -26.40 -9.27 -9.99
CA VAL A 66 -27.44 -9.46 -8.94
C VAL A 66 -28.45 -10.56 -9.27
N ALA A 67 -28.88 -10.67 -10.53
CA ALA A 67 -29.92 -11.60 -10.96
C ALA A 67 -29.40 -12.99 -11.40
N VAL A 68 -28.09 -13.20 -11.54
CA VAL A 68 -27.52 -14.44 -12.12
C VAL A 68 -26.60 -15.14 -11.11
N ASN A 69 -25.62 -14.40 -10.62
CA ASN A 69 -24.63 -14.85 -9.64
C ASN A 69 -24.39 -13.70 -8.65
N PRO A 70 -25.27 -13.55 -7.64
CA PRO A 70 -25.32 -12.36 -6.79
C PRO A 70 -24.00 -12.12 -6.05
N TYR A 71 -23.71 -10.85 -5.76
CA TYR A 71 -22.53 -10.46 -5.01
C TYR A 71 -22.48 -11.15 -3.63
N ILE A 72 -21.26 -11.45 -3.18
CA ILE A 72 -20.95 -11.87 -1.83
C ILE A 72 -20.80 -10.61 -0.98
N TYR A 73 -21.61 -10.50 0.06
CA TYR A 73 -21.56 -9.38 0.99
C TYR A 73 -21.10 -9.86 2.36
N PRO A 74 -20.30 -9.06 3.10
CA PRO A 74 -20.18 -9.23 4.53
C PRO A 74 -21.55 -8.97 5.14
N TYR A 75 -21.90 -9.79 6.12
CA TYR A 75 -23.15 -9.66 6.84
C TYR A 75 -22.89 -9.73 8.33
N ILE A 76 -23.75 -9.08 9.09
CA ILE A 76 -23.82 -9.20 10.53
C ILE A 76 -25.27 -9.35 10.94
N THR A 77 -25.56 -10.28 11.82
CA THR A 77 -26.90 -10.41 12.40
C THR A 77 -27.03 -9.43 13.55
N LYS A 78 -28.16 -8.73 13.59
CA LYS A 78 -28.46 -7.84 14.70
C LYS A 78 -28.65 -8.64 15.99
N ASP A 79 -27.78 -8.35 16.96
CA ASP A 79 -27.80 -8.91 18.32
C ASP A 79 -27.68 -7.78 19.36
N SER A 80 -27.90 -8.12 20.63
CA SER A 80 -27.68 -7.34 21.85
C SER A 80 -26.28 -6.72 21.95
N ALA A 81 -25.30 -7.25 21.22
CA ALA A 81 -23.95 -6.71 21.11
C ALA A 81 -23.87 -5.32 20.42
N ARG A 82 -24.95 -4.86 19.76
CA ARG A 82 -25.04 -3.55 19.07
C ARG A 82 -24.00 -3.32 17.97
N SER A 83 -23.50 -4.40 17.37
CA SER A 83 -22.56 -4.33 16.26
C SER A 83 -23.30 -4.08 14.94
N SER A 84 -22.83 -3.11 14.16
CA SER A 84 -23.34 -2.80 12.82
C SER A 84 -22.21 -2.31 11.91
N PHE A 85 -22.45 -2.33 10.59
CA PHE A 85 -21.55 -1.66 9.65
C PHE A 85 -21.65 -0.15 9.80
N ARG A 86 -20.56 0.58 9.51
CA ARG A 86 -20.53 2.06 9.53
C ARG A 86 -21.63 2.69 8.65
N THR A 87 -22.05 1.99 7.61
CA THR A 87 -23.13 2.38 6.69
C THR A 87 -24.52 2.28 7.31
N ALA A 88 -24.70 1.45 8.34
CA ALA A 88 -25.91 1.38 9.15
C ALA A 88 -25.75 2.31 10.36
N GLY A 89 -26.08 3.59 10.16
CA GLY A 89 -26.06 4.60 11.22
C GLY A 89 -26.95 4.23 12.41
N GLY A 90 -26.74 4.87 13.57
CA GLY A 90 -27.47 4.51 14.79
C GLY A 90 -29.00 4.55 14.63
N THR A 91 -29.52 5.57 13.93
CA THR A 91 -30.96 5.71 13.69
C THR A 91 -31.53 4.57 12.83
N SER A 92 -30.86 4.19 11.73
CA SER A 92 -31.30 3.05 10.92
C SER A 92 -31.13 1.74 11.68
N TYR A 93 -30.03 1.57 12.42
CA TYR A 93 -29.82 0.42 13.28
C TYR A 93 -30.97 0.20 14.27
N TYR A 94 -31.46 1.26 14.93
CA TYR A 94 -32.54 1.15 15.92
C TYR A 94 -33.94 1.05 15.32
N ASN A 95 -34.20 1.73 14.19
CA ASN A 95 -35.55 1.86 13.65
C ASN A 95 -35.86 0.91 12.48
N GLU A 96 -34.85 0.46 11.74
CA GLU A 96 -35.04 -0.30 10.49
C GLU A 96 -34.72 -1.80 10.63
N PHE A 97 -34.00 -2.21 11.68
CA PHE A 97 -33.61 -3.61 11.89
C PHE A 97 -34.13 -4.16 13.21
N VAL A 98 -34.67 -5.38 13.19
CA VAL A 98 -35.13 -6.15 14.35
C VAL A 98 -34.04 -7.16 14.78
N TYR A 99 -34.12 -7.64 16.02
CA TYR A 99 -33.21 -8.68 16.51
C TYR A 99 -33.29 -9.93 15.62
N GLY A 100 -32.14 -10.42 15.16
CA GLY A 100 -32.03 -11.52 14.20
C GLY A 100 -31.94 -11.09 12.73
N ASP A 101 -32.19 -9.82 12.40
CA ASP A 101 -32.09 -9.35 11.02
C ASP A 101 -30.64 -9.37 10.52
N VAL A 102 -30.48 -9.71 9.25
CA VAL A 102 -29.19 -9.69 8.56
C VAL A 102 -28.94 -8.30 7.99
N ILE A 103 -27.99 -7.58 8.58
CA ILE A 103 -27.49 -6.32 8.07
C ILE A 103 -26.35 -6.64 7.11
N THR A 104 -26.36 -6.09 5.90
CA THR A 104 -25.33 -6.31 4.88
C THR A 104 -24.49 -5.04 4.65
N GLY A 105 -23.24 -5.23 4.25
CA GLY A 105 -22.36 -4.12 3.84
C GLY A 105 -22.63 -3.62 2.42
N SER A 106 -22.11 -2.43 2.07
CA SER A 106 -22.20 -1.87 0.72
C SER A 106 -21.12 -2.40 -0.22
N TYR A 107 -21.50 -2.83 -1.43
CA TYR A 107 -20.59 -3.22 -2.52
C TYR A 107 -21.02 -2.56 -3.83
N PRO A 108 -20.09 -2.41 -4.79
CA PRO A 108 -18.68 -2.82 -4.79
C PRO A 108 -17.78 -1.89 -3.96
N LEU A 109 -16.74 -2.43 -3.31
CA LEU A 109 -15.71 -1.65 -2.63
C LEU A 109 -14.54 -1.40 -3.58
N ALA A 110 -14.21 -0.13 -3.81
CA ALA A 110 -13.16 0.27 -4.74
C ALA A 110 -12.29 1.39 -4.16
N GLY A 111 -10.98 1.30 -4.38
CA GLY A 111 -10.07 2.44 -4.24
C GLY A 111 -10.00 3.16 -5.58
N ARG A 112 -10.28 4.46 -5.62
CA ARG A 112 -10.24 5.25 -6.86
C ARG A 112 -9.67 6.63 -6.59
N ILE A 113 -9.14 7.25 -7.64
CA ILE A 113 -8.84 8.68 -7.59
C ILE A 113 -10.15 9.45 -7.66
N ASP A 114 -10.25 10.54 -6.93
CA ASP A 114 -11.41 11.44 -6.96
C ASP A 114 -10.91 12.88 -7.08
N ARG A 115 -11.59 13.69 -7.91
CA ARG A 115 -11.41 15.15 -7.93
C ARG A 115 -12.51 15.81 -7.12
N GLU A 116 -12.14 16.79 -6.31
CA GLU A 116 -13.06 17.69 -5.63
C GLU A 116 -12.70 19.13 -6.01
N TYR A 117 -13.56 19.77 -6.79
CA TYR A 117 -13.44 21.19 -7.11
C TYR A 117 -14.18 22.02 -6.05
N MET A 118 -13.48 23.02 -5.50
CA MET A 118 -13.95 23.82 -4.38
C MET A 118 -13.85 25.29 -4.74
N ALA A 119 -14.97 25.95 -5.03
CA ALA A 119 -14.97 27.39 -5.36
C ALA A 119 -14.60 28.25 -4.13
N HIS A 120 -15.10 27.88 -2.95
CA HIS A 120 -14.81 28.56 -1.68
C HIS A 120 -14.50 27.50 -0.60
N PRO A 121 -13.25 27.01 -0.53
CA PRO A 121 -12.87 25.90 0.35
C PRO A 121 -13.14 26.15 1.84
N GLY A 122 -13.09 27.41 2.27
CA GLY A 122 -13.40 27.86 3.62
C GLY A 122 -14.90 27.92 3.95
N ALA A 123 -15.81 27.70 2.99
CA ALA A 123 -17.24 27.84 3.23
C ALA A 123 -17.78 26.87 4.29
N ARG A 124 -18.77 27.35 5.05
CA ARG A 124 -19.52 26.55 6.03
C ARG A 124 -21.00 26.62 5.74
N VAL A 125 -21.69 25.52 6.00
CA VAL A 125 -23.16 25.48 5.96
C VAL A 125 -23.69 26.47 6.99
N THR A 126 -24.64 27.30 6.59
CA THR A 126 -25.30 28.23 7.50
C THR A 126 -26.43 27.50 8.22
N GLY A 127 -26.23 27.21 9.50
CA GLY A 127 -27.29 26.73 10.40
C GLY A 127 -28.17 27.88 10.86
N SER A 128 -29.41 27.56 11.25
CA SER A 128 -30.29 28.49 11.93
C SER A 128 -30.77 27.91 13.24
N ASP A 129 -30.66 28.69 14.31
CA ASP A 129 -31.22 28.35 15.60
C ASP A 129 -32.76 28.35 15.51
N ILE A 130 -33.38 27.27 16.01
CA ILE A 130 -34.82 27.01 15.87
C ILE A 130 -35.66 27.99 16.70
N TYR A 131 -35.09 28.55 17.78
CA TYR A 131 -35.82 29.39 18.74
C TYR A 131 -35.61 30.89 18.51
N SER A 132 -34.40 31.28 18.12
CA SER A 132 -34.01 32.69 17.92
C SER A 132 -33.94 33.11 16.45
N GLY A 133 -33.94 32.15 15.52
CA GLY A 133 -33.70 32.41 14.09
C GLY A 133 -32.26 32.85 13.77
N ALA A 134 -31.39 32.95 14.77
CA ALA A 134 -30.01 33.37 14.61
C ALA A 134 -29.23 32.42 13.69
N LYS A 135 -28.47 32.98 12.76
CA LYS A 135 -27.64 32.21 11.83
C LYS A 135 -26.28 31.91 12.47
N PHE A 136 -25.80 30.69 12.33
CA PHE A 136 -24.48 30.28 12.82
C PHE A 136 -23.77 29.40 11.79
N SER A 137 -22.44 29.37 11.85
CA SER A 137 -21.64 28.50 10.99
C SER A 137 -21.67 27.07 11.51
N ALA A 138 -22.29 26.17 10.76
CA ALA A 138 -22.39 24.75 11.07
C ALA A 138 -21.21 23.96 10.46
N ALA A 139 -21.50 22.81 9.87
CA ALA A 139 -20.51 21.92 9.24
C ALA A 139 -19.76 22.61 8.10
N ALA A 140 -18.52 22.19 7.85
CA ALA A 140 -17.77 22.60 6.68
C ALA A 140 -18.45 22.10 5.40
N VAL A 141 -18.54 22.95 4.37
CA VAL A 141 -19.01 22.52 3.04
C VAL A 141 -18.01 21.55 2.42
N TYR A 142 -16.72 21.77 2.65
CA TYR A 142 -15.62 20.93 2.15
C TYR A 142 -14.78 20.38 3.31
N PRO A 143 -15.22 19.29 3.98
CA PRO A 143 -14.52 18.72 5.13
C PRO A 143 -13.08 18.29 4.85
N HIS A 144 -12.80 17.77 3.64
CA HIS A 144 -11.46 17.31 3.27
C HIS A 144 -10.44 18.46 3.30
N PHE A 145 -10.78 19.63 2.75
CA PHE A 145 -9.91 20.81 2.82
C PHE A 145 -9.66 21.25 4.27
N TYR A 146 -10.71 21.29 5.09
CA TYR A 146 -10.59 21.63 6.51
C TYR A 146 -9.66 20.68 7.27
N ALA A 147 -9.72 19.38 6.98
CA ALA A 147 -8.81 18.39 7.55
C ALA A 147 -7.35 18.61 7.12
N LEU A 148 -7.14 19.06 5.87
CA LEU A 148 -5.81 19.28 5.31
C LEU A 148 -5.16 20.60 5.74
N LYS A 149 -5.91 21.58 6.28
CA LYS A 149 -5.35 22.91 6.65
C LYS A 149 -4.12 22.83 7.54
N ASN A 150 -4.19 22.02 8.60
CA ASN A 150 -3.06 21.87 9.53
C ASN A 150 -1.87 21.22 8.84
N ARG A 151 -2.12 20.25 7.94
CA ARG A 151 -1.06 19.56 7.23
C ARG A 151 -0.40 20.44 6.18
N LEU A 152 -1.19 21.21 5.44
CA LEU A 152 -0.73 22.24 4.53
C LEU A 152 0.16 23.27 5.25
N ASN A 153 -0.29 23.82 6.39
CA ASN A 153 0.54 24.74 7.15
C ASN A 153 1.80 24.09 7.72
N TYR A 154 1.73 22.83 8.14
CA TYR A 154 2.90 22.07 8.60
C TYR A 154 3.97 21.97 7.50
N TYR A 155 3.59 21.75 6.24
CA TYR A 155 4.53 21.69 5.12
C TYR A 155 5.03 23.06 4.63
N GLY A 156 4.64 24.16 5.28
CA GLY A 156 5.11 25.50 4.96
C GLY A 156 6.63 25.70 5.06
N TYR A 157 7.38 24.79 5.70
CA TYR A 157 8.85 24.82 5.72
C TYR A 157 9.49 24.36 4.40
N LEU A 158 8.78 23.59 3.57
CA LEU A 158 9.26 23.14 2.26
C LEU A 158 9.06 24.24 1.20
N SER A 159 7.90 24.89 1.24
CA SER A 159 7.55 26.00 0.37
C SER A 159 6.41 26.84 0.98
N GLU A 160 6.44 28.15 0.76
CA GLU A 160 5.35 29.06 1.12
C GLU A 160 4.04 28.65 0.42
N HIS A 161 4.10 28.06 -0.78
CA HIS A 161 2.93 27.62 -1.53
C HIS A 161 2.11 26.54 -0.81
N TYR A 162 2.65 25.88 0.22
CA TYR A 162 1.85 24.99 1.07
C TYR A 162 0.92 25.75 2.01
N LYS A 163 1.33 26.92 2.53
CA LYS A 163 0.56 27.65 3.54
C LYS A 163 -0.83 28.00 3.04
N VAL A 164 -1.80 27.91 3.95
CA VAL A 164 -3.21 28.24 3.68
C VAL A 164 -3.37 29.73 3.35
N SER A 165 -2.67 30.58 4.09
CA SER A 165 -2.63 32.02 3.86
C SER A 165 -1.17 32.47 3.69
N SER A 166 -0.91 33.28 2.68
CA SER A 166 0.42 33.87 2.46
C SER A 166 0.77 34.93 3.47
N SER A 167 2.06 35.08 3.74
CA SER A 167 2.63 36.27 4.38
C SER A 167 3.27 37.25 3.40
N LEU A 168 3.29 36.92 2.10
CA LEU A 168 3.87 37.73 1.02
C LEU A 168 2.88 38.80 0.52
N GLY A 169 3.41 39.87 -0.09
CA GLY A 169 2.67 41.11 -0.43
C GLY A 169 1.44 40.97 -1.33
N ASP A 170 1.33 39.88 -2.10
CA ASP A 170 0.15 39.57 -2.94
C ASP A 170 -0.95 38.78 -2.21
N GLY A 171 -0.68 38.35 -0.96
CA GLY A 171 -1.67 37.88 0.01
C GLY A 171 -2.69 36.85 -0.49
N TRP A 172 -2.27 35.62 -0.83
CA TRP A 172 -3.25 34.56 -1.14
C TRP A 172 -3.92 34.01 0.12
N ASP A 173 -5.21 33.66 0.01
CA ASP A 173 -5.96 32.93 1.02
C ASP A 173 -6.71 31.75 0.40
N LYS A 174 -6.23 30.53 0.68
CA LYS A 174 -6.83 29.25 0.26
C LYS A 174 -8.24 29.03 0.79
N ASN A 175 -8.71 29.79 1.77
CA ASN A 175 -10.11 29.70 2.21
C ASN A 175 -11.08 30.32 1.20
N ASN A 176 -10.63 31.31 0.43
CA ASN A 176 -11.50 32.13 -0.41
C ASN A 176 -11.24 31.96 -1.91
N GLN A 177 -10.07 31.45 -2.30
CA GLN A 177 -9.77 31.13 -3.70
C GLN A 177 -10.26 29.74 -4.09
N ALA A 178 -10.59 29.57 -5.38
CA ALA A 178 -10.94 28.26 -5.92
C ALA A 178 -9.75 27.30 -5.89
N ILE A 179 -9.99 26.06 -5.48
CA ILE A 179 -8.99 25.00 -5.36
C ILE A 179 -9.53 23.73 -5.98
N SER A 180 -8.66 22.97 -6.63
CA SER A 180 -8.94 21.59 -7.00
C SER A 180 -8.09 20.64 -6.18
N LEU A 181 -8.76 19.70 -5.53
CA LEU A 181 -8.13 18.63 -4.78
C LEU A 181 -8.26 17.33 -5.56
N VAL A 182 -7.14 16.71 -5.91
CA VAL A 182 -7.12 15.34 -6.43
C VAL A 182 -6.64 14.42 -5.32
N SER A 183 -7.51 13.48 -4.94
CA SER A 183 -7.24 12.46 -3.93
C SER A 183 -6.76 11.18 -4.59
N ILE A 184 -5.62 10.67 -4.14
CA ILE A 184 -5.06 9.38 -4.56
C ILE A 184 -5.08 8.46 -3.34
N PRO A 185 -5.77 7.31 -3.39
CA PRO A 185 -5.79 6.38 -2.26
C PRO A 185 -4.43 5.74 -1.99
N ALA A 186 -4.12 5.50 -0.71
CA ALA A 186 -2.86 4.86 -0.28
C ALA A 186 -2.61 3.48 -0.90
N ILE A 187 -3.65 2.71 -1.23
CA ILE A 187 -3.49 1.42 -1.92
C ILE A 187 -2.81 1.56 -3.30
N MET A 188 -2.88 2.74 -3.92
CA MET A 188 -2.31 3.01 -5.24
C MET A 188 -0.85 3.45 -5.19
N PHE A 189 -0.39 4.05 -4.08
CA PHE A 189 0.98 4.55 -3.96
C PHE A 189 1.82 3.85 -2.88
N GLY A 190 1.20 3.03 -2.03
CA GLY A 190 1.86 2.30 -0.95
C GLY A 190 2.17 3.21 0.24
N SER A 191 3.46 3.36 0.54
CA SER A 191 3.96 4.12 1.69
C SER A 191 3.99 5.63 1.43
N GLN A 192 4.46 6.05 0.24
CA GLN A 192 4.48 7.45 -0.18
C GLN A 192 4.58 7.56 -1.70
N ILE A 193 4.22 8.71 -2.26
CA ILE A 193 4.56 9.03 -3.64
C ILE A 193 6.04 9.46 -3.68
N LYS A 194 6.81 8.94 -4.64
CA LYS A 194 8.23 9.31 -4.76
C LYS A 194 8.37 10.79 -5.12
N GLU A 195 9.09 11.52 -4.29
CA GLU A 195 9.49 12.91 -4.52
C GLU A 195 10.20 13.05 -5.88
N GLY A 196 9.87 14.10 -6.63
CA GLY A 196 10.46 14.37 -7.93
C GLY A 196 9.87 13.58 -9.10
N SER A 197 8.90 12.68 -8.84
CA SER A 197 8.39 11.76 -9.86
C SER A 197 7.03 12.14 -10.46
N LEU A 198 6.31 13.06 -9.82
CA LEU A 198 4.96 13.44 -10.23
C LEU A 198 4.99 14.37 -11.45
N SER A 199 4.24 13.99 -12.48
CA SER A 199 3.99 14.78 -13.69
C SER A 199 2.50 14.78 -14.01
N LEU A 200 1.96 15.97 -14.26
CA LEU A 200 0.57 16.20 -14.65
C LEU A 200 0.56 16.77 -16.05
N LYS A 201 -0.15 16.11 -16.98
CA LYS A 201 -0.21 16.49 -18.39
C LYS A 201 -1.62 16.86 -18.79
N TRP A 202 -1.76 18.00 -19.43
CA TRP A 202 -3.01 18.49 -19.98
C TRP A 202 -3.00 18.35 -21.49
N TYR A 203 -3.97 17.61 -22.03
CA TYR A 203 -4.17 17.48 -23.47
C TYR A 203 -5.47 18.13 -23.90
N VAL A 204 -5.44 18.84 -25.03
CA VAL A 204 -6.63 19.37 -25.70
C VAL A 204 -6.65 18.84 -27.13
N SER A 205 -7.70 18.12 -27.48
CA SER A 205 -7.87 17.44 -28.77
C SER A 205 -6.65 16.59 -29.16
N GLY A 206 -6.09 15.86 -28.19
CA GLY A 206 -4.91 15.00 -28.37
C GLY A 206 -3.55 15.71 -28.40
N THR A 207 -3.52 17.04 -28.33
CA THR A 207 -2.25 17.81 -28.29
C THR A 207 -1.92 18.21 -26.85
N LEU A 208 -0.67 18.00 -26.40
CA LEU A 208 -0.20 18.47 -25.09
C LEU A 208 -0.23 20.00 -25.07
N LYS A 209 -0.94 20.59 -24.09
CA LYS A 209 -1.05 22.04 -23.90
C LYS A 209 -0.35 22.56 -22.65
N GLY A 210 -0.22 21.72 -21.63
CA GLY A 210 0.45 22.07 -20.38
C GLY A 210 1.04 20.84 -19.68
N GLU A 211 2.17 21.01 -19.00
CA GLU A 211 2.76 20.01 -18.12
C GLU A 211 3.24 20.64 -16.81
N LEU A 212 2.75 20.13 -15.68
CA LEU A 212 3.31 20.40 -14.35
C LEU A 212 4.23 19.25 -13.95
N GLN A 213 5.37 19.59 -13.37
CA GLN A 213 6.28 18.64 -12.81
C GLN A 213 6.75 19.10 -11.43
N ASP A 214 6.79 18.17 -10.50
CA ASP A 214 7.54 18.33 -9.27
C ASP A 214 9.03 18.14 -9.56
N SER A 215 9.67 19.18 -10.10
CA SER A 215 11.11 19.14 -10.45
C SER A 215 12.01 19.48 -9.26
N ARG A 216 11.47 20.18 -8.26
CA ARG A 216 12.20 20.70 -7.10
C ARG A 216 12.25 19.73 -5.92
N GLN A 217 11.47 18.65 -5.92
CA GLN A 217 11.41 17.64 -4.85
C GLN A 217 10.97 18.21 -3.48
N ASN A 218 10.43 19.42 -3.48
CA ASN A 218 9.82 20.06 -2.32
C ASN A 218 8.29 20.00 -2.39
N GLY A 219 7.74 19.31 -3.40
CA GLY A 219 6.33 19.12 -3.69
C GLY A 219 5.61 20.29 -4.33
N GLU A 220 6.34 21.31 -4.79
CA GLU A 220 5.79 22.31 -5.70
C GLU A 220 5.58 21.72 -7.10
N LEU A 221 4.40 21.93 -7.66
CA LEU A 221 4.08 21.55 -9.03
C LEU A 221 4.37 22.73 -9.96
N VAL A 222 5.54 22.68 -10.59
CA VAL A 222 6.07 23.75 -11.45
C VAL A 222 5.64 23.50 -12.89
N GLU A 223 5.15 24.52 -13.57
CA GLU A 223 4.83 24.44 -14.99
C GLU A 223 6.11 24.38 -15.83
N VAL A 224 6.37 23.23 -16.45
CA VAL A 224 7.57 22.99 -17.27
C VAL A 224 7.28 23.26 -18.75
N PHE A 225 6.04 23.04 -19.18
CA PHE A 225 5.63 23.27 -20.56
C PHE A 225 4.25 23.90 -20.61
N ARG A 226 4.07 24.92 -21.45
CA ARG A 226 2.77 25.48 -21.81
C ARG A 226 2.81 26.17 -23.17
N THR A 227 1.71 26.10 -23.90
CA THR A 227 1.48 26.97 -25.08
C THR A 227 1.02 28.36 -24.59
N GLY A 228 1.89 29.37 -24.54
CA GLY A 228 1.48 30.77 -24.24
C GLY A 228 2.07 31.44 -22.98
N SER A 229 3.24 31.00 -22.50
CA SER A 229 4.06 31.58 -21.40
C SER A 229 3.42 31.57 -20.00
N ASN A 230 4.01 30.76 -19.10
CA ASN A 230 4.04 30.84 -17.61
C ASN A 230 5.00 29.75 -17.06
N THR A 231 5.99 29.35 -17.87
CA THR A 231 6.93 28.30 -17.50
C THR A 231 7.77 28.75 -16.30
N GLY A 232 7.83 27.92 -15.26
CA GLY A 232 8.52 28.20 -14.01
C GLY A 232 7.60 28.61 -12.85
N GLU A 233 6.33 28.91 -13.12
CA GLU A 233 5.34 29.23 -12.10
C GLU A 233 4.83 27.98 -11.38
N VAL A 234 4.43 28.14 -10.12
CA VAL A 234 3.93 27.05 -9.26
C VAL A 234 2.39 27.03 -9.33
N ALA A 235 1.83 25.99 -9.92
CA ALA A 235 0.38 25.84 -10.10
C ALA A 235 -0.31 25.05 -8.98
N GLY A 236 0.46 24.47 -8.06
CA GLY A 236 -0.06 23.70 -6.95
C GLY A 236 1.02 23.02 -6.13
N VAL A 237 0.57 22.19 -5.18
CA VAL A 237 1.44 21.41 -4.30
C VAL A 237 0.97 19.97 -4.18
N VAL A 238 1.90 19.03 -3.96
CA VAL A 238 1.61 17.63 -3.66
C VAL A 238 1.96 17.30 -2.21
N LEU A 239 1.09 16.54 -1.55
CA LEU A 239 1.32 15.95 -0.24
C LEU A 239 1.66 14.47 -0.45
N TYR A 240 2.96 14.15 -0.54
CA TYR A 240 3.44 12.82 -0.95
C TYR A 240 2.99 11.69 -0.04
N ASN A 241 2.90 11.95 1.27
CA ASN A 241 2.56 10.93 2.26
C ASN A 241 1.05 10.71 2.36
N GLU A 242 0.28 11.79 2.18
CA GLU A 242 -1.18 11.77 2.29
C GLU A 242 -1.84 11.38 0.96
N GLY A 243 -1.16 11.53 -0.18
CA GLY A 243 -1.69 11.21 -1.50
C GLY A 243 -2.62 12.29 -2.05
N PHE A 244 -2.40 13.56 -1.72
CA PHE A 244 -3.22 14.66 -2.23
C PHE A 244 -2.44 15.58 -3.14
N ILE A 245 -3.07 16.00 -4.24
CA ILE A 245 -2.58 17.05 -5.12
C ILE A 245 -3.53 18.22 -4.99
N VAL A 246 -3.00 19.40 -4.63
CA VAL A 246 -3.76 20.63 -4.42
C VAL A 246 -3.37 21.62 -5.50
N LEU A 247 -4.28 21.93 -6.41
CA LEU A 247 -4.06 22.85 -7.52
C LEU A 247 -4.75 24.19 -7.27
N THR A 248 -3.99 25.26 -7.49
CA THR A 248 -4.43 26.65 -7.31
C THR A 248 -4.19 27.51 -8.55
N GLY A 249 -3.51 26.98 -9.58
CA GLY A 249 -3.21 27.72 -10.80
C GLY A 249 -4.48 28.14 -11.56
N SER A 250 -4.77 29.44 -11.54
CA SER A 250 -5.99 30.04 -12.10
C SER A 250 -5.80 30.69 -13.47
N TRP A 251 -4.59 30.65 -14.02
CA TRP A 251 -4.30 31.16 -15.36
C TRP A 251 -4.77 30.18 -16.44
N ALA A 252 -5.16 30.73 -17.59
CA ALA A 252 -5.57 29.96 -18.75
C ALA A 252 -4.40 29.10 -19.26
N ILE A 253 -4.64 27.85 -19.67
CA ILE A 253 -3.65 26.94 -20.27
C ILE A 253 -3.63 27.11 -21.79
N CYS A 254 -4.79 27.34 -22.40
CA CYS A 254 -4.94 27.62 -23.82
C CYS A 254 -6.18 28.48 -24.12
N ASP A 255 -6.28 28.95 -25.37
CA ASP A 255 -7.36 29.83 -25.81
C ASP A 255 -8.65 29.09 -26.21
N ALA A 256 -8.62 27.75 -26.22
CA ALA A 256 -9.79 26.94 -26.56
C ALA A 256 -10.83 27.00 -25.44
N LEU A 257 -12.01 27.53 -25.73
CA LEU A 257 -13.11 27.56 -24.77
C LEU A 257 -13.70 26.16 -24.57
N MET A 258 -13.87 25.78 -23.32
CA MET A 258 -14.45 24.51 -22.91
C MET A 258 -15.19 24.65 -21.58
N GLN A 259 -16.19 23.82 -21.38
CA GLN A 259 -16.92 23.74 -20.13
C GLN A 259 -16.37 22.54 -19.35
N LEU A 260 -15.77 22.80 -18.18
CA LEU A 260 -15.05 21.81 -17.36
C LEU A 260 -15.65 21.70 -15.94
N GLU A 261 -16.79 22.33 -15.75
CA GLU A 261 -17.59 22.33 -14.52
C GLU A 261 -19.04 21.97 -14.88
N ALA A 262 -19.68 21.16 -14.05
CA ALA A 262 -21.06 20.75 -14.26
C ALA A 262 -22.00 21.97 -14.24
N GLY A 263 -22.65 22.27 -15.36
CA GLY A 263 -23.51 23.45 -15.52
C GLY A 263 -22.75 24.79 -15.59
N GLY A 264 -21.42 24.77 -15.66
CA GLY A 264 -20.59 25.98 -15.75
C GLY A 264 -20.63 26.68 -17.11
N ALA A 265 -20.04 27.87 -17.19
CA ALA A 265 -19.86 28.57 -18.45
C ALA A 265 -18.69 27.96 -19.25
N MET A 266 -18.67 28.25 -20.55
CA MET A 266 -17.51 27.97 -21.41
C MET A 266 -16.39 28.96 -21.06
N GLU A 267 -15.26 28.45 -20.60
CA GLU A 267 -14.10 29.26 -20.20
C GLU A 267 -12.81 28.69 -20.77
N ASN A 268 -11.74 29.47 -20.69
CA ASN A 268 -10.39 28.96 -20.94
C ASN A 268 -10.01 27.95 -19.85
N PRO A 269 -9.45 26.78 -20.21
CA PRO A 269 -9.02 25.78 -19.24
C PRO A 269 -7.94 26.34 -18.32
N LYS A 270 -7.96 25.99 -17.04
CA LYS A 270 -7.01 26.43 -16.01
C LYS A 270 -6.52 25.21 -15.23
N TRP A 271 -5.41 25.30 -14.51
CA TRP A 271 -4.91 24.16 -13.70
C TRP A 271 -5.89 23.75 -12.60
N ILE A 272 -6.68 24.67 -12.04
CA ILE A 272 -7.81 24.33 -11.14
C ILE A 272 -8.88 23.44 -11.79
N ASN A 273 -8.94 23.38 -13.12
CA ASN A 273 -9.89 22.53 -13.84
C ASN A 273 -9.30 21.16 -14.20
N PHE A 274 -8.07 20.87 -13.77
CA PHE A 274 -7.38 19.62 -14.08
C PHE A 274 -8.11 18.42 -13.49
N GLY A 275 -8.18 17.33 -14.25
CA GLY A 275 -8.81 16.08 -13.82
C GLY A 275 -10.34 16.11 -13.81
N ALA A 276 -10.97 17.09 -14.49
CA ALA A 276 -12.41 17.12 -14.65
C ALA A 276 -12.94 15.79 -15.21
N GLY A 277 -13.94 15.21 -14.55
CA GLY A 277 -14.46 13.88 -14.85
C GLY A 277 -13.85 12.73 -14.05
N ALA A 278 -12.90 13.00 -13.15
CA ALA A 278 -12.47 12.03 -12.16
C ALA A 278 -13.48 11.96 -10.99
N TYR A 279 -14.60 11.27 -11.20
CA TYR A 279 -15.61 10.97 -10.17
C TYR A 279 -16.21 12.20 -9.45
N ASP A 280 -16.16 13.35 -10.10
CA ASP A 280 -16.66 14.65 -9.60
C ASP A 280 -18.06 15.00 -10.15
N GLY A 281 -18.66 14.09 -10.92
CA GLY A 281 -19.94 14.30 -11.60
C GLY A 281 -19.84 15.09 -12.91
N VAL A 282 -18.64 15.50 -13.35
CA VAL A 282 -18.43 16.20 -14.62
C VAL A 282 -18.36 15.18 -15.76
N THR A 283 -19.35 15.23 -16.63
CA THR A 283 -19.46 14.39 -17.84
C THR A 283 -19.85 15.25 -19.03
N GLN A 284 -19.81 14.73 -20.26
CA GLN A 284 -20.37 15.42 -21.42
C GLN A 284 -21.83 15.88 -21.21
N ALA A 285 -22.62 15.11 -20.47
CA ALA A 285 -24.02 15.45 -20.18
C ALA A 285 -24.14 16.71 -19.30
N THR A 286 -23.20 16.94 -18.39
CA THR A 286 -23.22 18.07 -17.46
C THR A 286 -22.34 19.24 -17.91
N ALA A 287 -21.35 18.99 -18.76
CA ALA A 287 -20.32 19.95 -19.15
C ALA A 287 -20.24 20.18 -20.68
N GLY A 288 -21.26 19.76 -21.43
CA GLY A 288 -21.41 20.04 -22.85
C GLY A 288 -20.45 19.26 -23.76
N ALA A 289 -20.64 19.45 -25.07
CA ALA A 289 -19.94 18.68 -26.10
C ALA A 289 -18.42 18.99 -26.18
N THR A 290 -17.97 20.14 -25.69
CA THR A 290 -16.54 20.54 -25.76
C THR A 290 -15.69 19.83 -24.70
N PHE A 291 -16.31 19.23 -23.69
CA PHE A 291 -15.63 18.44 -22.65
C PHE A 291 -14.81 17.29 -23.22
N VAL A 292 -15.27 16.65 -24.30
CA VAL A 292 -14.58 15.53 -24.98
C VAL A 292 -13.19 15.91 -25.50
N SER A 293 -12.92 17.21 -25.68
CA SER A 293 -11.60 17.67 -26.11
C SER A 293 -10.55 17.59 -25.01
N ALA A 294 -10.95 17.53 -23.73
CA ALA A 294 -10.03 17.53 -22.59
C ALA A 294 -9.61 16.11 -22.19
N ALA A 295 -8.30 15.91 -22.02
CA ALA A 295 -7.75 14.71 -21.40
C ALA A 295 -6.64 15.08 -20.41
N PHE A 296 -6.53 14.31 -19.33
CA PHE A 296 -5.61 14.57 -18.23
C PHE A 296 -4.78 13.33 -17.94
N GLY A 297 -3.46 13.47 -17.96
CA GLY A 297 -2.52 12.42 -17.56
C GLY A 297 -1.93 12.72 -16.19
N ILE A 298 -1.97 11.75 -15.28
CA ILE A 298 -1.26 11.80 -14.00
C ILE A 298 -0.25 10.67 -14.02
N LYS A 299 1.03 10.98 -13.85
CA LYS A 299 2.09 9.96 -13.78
C LYS A 299 2.96 10.20 -12.56
N PHE A 300 3.20 9.16 -11.78
CA PHE A 300 4.11 9.21 -10.65
C PHE A 300 4.73 7.84 -10.38
N LYS A 301 5.77 7.82 -9.55
CA LYS A 301 6.30 6.57 -9.00
C LYS A 301 5.78 6.40 -7.59
N ALA A 302 5.09 5.30 -7.35
CA ALA A 302 4.72 4.87 -6.01
C ALA A 302 5.98 4.47 -5.21
N GLN A 303 5.89 4.37 -3.89
CA GLN A 303 6.94 3.83 -3.05
C GLN A 303 6.36 2.74 -2.16
N SER A 304 6.82 1.50 -2.36
CA SER A 304 6.50 0.39 -1.47
C SER A 304 7.75 -0.03 -0.72
N GLU A 305 7.62 -0.08 0.60
CA GLU A 305 8.66 -0.56 1.50
C GLU A 305 8.27 -1.93 2.05
N THR A 306 9.11 -2.94 1.80
CA THR A 306 8.98 -4.26 2.42
C THR A 306 10.18 -4.46 3.35
N GLN A 307 9.90 -4.75 4.61
CA GLN A 307 10.95 -5.07 5.57
C GLN A 307 11.29 -6.55 5.47
N THR A 308 12.57 -6.86 5.33
CA THR A 308 13.07 -8.23 5.30
C THR A 308 14.04 -8.41 6.45
N TYR A 309 13.70 -9.31 7.36
CA TYR A 309 14.55 -9.77 8.43
C TYR A 309 15.48 -10.87 7.91
N THR A 310 16.78 -10.60 7.89
CA THR A 310 17.80 -11.55 7.46
C THR A 310 18.53 -12.11 8.68
N LEU A 311 18.48 -13.43 8.83
CA LEU A 311 19.12 -14.19 9.92
C LEU A 311 20.28 -15.01 9.35
N PHE A 312 21.44 -14.91 9.97
CA PHE A 312 22.60 -15.74 9.68
C PHE A 312 22.75 -16.80 10.76
N ALA A 313 22.26 -18.00 10.47
CA ALA A 313 22.49 -19.16 11.32
C ALA A 313 23.88 -19.72 11.01
N ASN A 314 24.85 -19.24 11.77
CA ASN A 314 26.25 -19.66 11.67
C ASN A 314 26.45 -21.02 12.36
N ALA A 315 27.07 -21.97 11.66
CA ALA A 315 27.52 -23.26 12.15
C ALA A 315 29.05 -23.32 12.03
N ARG A 316 29.73 -22.82 13.07
CA ARG A 316 31.19 -22.65 13.06
C ARG A 316 31.93 -23.99 13.21
N ARG A 317 33.25 -23.95 13.02
CA ARG A 317 34.18 -25.05 13.24
C ARG A 317 34.05 -25.54 14.68
N GLY A 318 33.90 -26.85 14.85
CA GLY A 318 33.65 -27.46 16.17
C GLY A 318 32.21 -27.31 16.69
N GLU A 319 31.34 -26.52 16.07
CA GLU A 319 29.91 -26.43 16.41
C GLU A 319 29.08 -27.38 15.53
N VAL A 320 27.93 -27.82 16.05
CA VAL A 320 26.97 -28.68 15.33
C VAL A 320 27.63 -29.94 14.77
N ASN A 321 28.58 -30.51 15.52
CA ASN A 321 29.40 -31.67 15.12
C ASN A 321 28.88 -33.01 15.69
N TYR A 322 27.78 -33.01 16.42
CA TYR A 322 27.15 -34.23 16.94
C TYR A 322 25.62 -34.23 16.71
N SER A 323 25.10 -35.40 16.36
CA SER A 323 23.66 -35.65 16.27
C SER A 323 23.10 -36.04 17.64
N ASN A 324 21.88 -35.60 17.96
CA ASN A 324 21.16 -36.06 19.17
C ASN A 324 20.41 -37.38 18.93
N ASN A 325 20.70 -38.07 17.82
CA ASN A 325 20.07 -39.34 17.52
C ASN A 325 20.57 -40.42 18.52
N PRO A 326 19.68 -41.08 19.29
CA PRO A 326 20.04 -42.10 20.28
C PRO A 326 20.67 -43.37 19.66
N THR A 327 20.72 -43.49 18.33
CA THR A 327 21.30 -44.64 17.61
C THR A 327 22.81 -44.52 17.30
N TYR A 328 23.55 -43.73 18.09
CA TYR A 328 25.00 -43.50 17.85
C TYR A 328 25.88 -44.73 18.16
N LEU A 329 25.40 -45.70 18.95
CA LEU A 329 26.12 -46.95 19.23
C LEU A 329 25.90 -47.99 18.12
N ARG A 330 26.93 -48.78 17.82
CA ARG A 330 26.79 -49.89 16.87
C ARG A 330 25.83 -50.95 17.45
N TYR A 331 24.92 -51.43 16.62
CA TYR A 331 23.95 -52.45 17.00
C TYR A 331 24.64 -53.77 17.41
N GLY A 332 24.08 -54.47 18.41
CA GLY A 332 24.55 -55.79 18.85
C GLY A 332 25.71 -55.78 19.86
N GLN A 333 25.95 -54.67 20.56
CA GLN A 333 26.99 -54.58 21.60
C GLN A 333 26.42 -54.75 23.01
N THR A 334 27.17 -55.43 23.88
CA THR A 334 26.88 -55.53 25.31
C THR A 334 27.11 -54.16 25.96
N LYS A 335 26.02 -53.47 26.32
CA LYS A 335 26.04 -52.09 26.86
C LYS A 335 26.51 -52.00 28.30
N ILE A 336 26.27 -53.05 29.08
CA ILE A 336 26.52 -53.10 30.52
C ILE A 336 27.63 -54.11 30.76
N ALA A 337 28.70 -53.70 31.44
CA ALA A 337 29.77 -54.61 31.84
C ALA A 337 29.41 -55.34 33.14
N LEU A 338 28.88 -54.60 34.12
CA LEU A 338 28.47 -55.14 35.42
C LEU A 338 27.26 -54.36 35.96
N THR A 339 26.30 -55.07 36.54
CA THR A 339 25.20 -54.45 37.29
C THR A 339 24.98 -55.22 38.59
N SER A 340 25.00 -54.51 39.72
CA SER A 340 24.70 -55.04 41.06
C SER A 340 23.83 -54.04 41.85
N SER A 341 23.48 -54.40 43.09
CA SER A 341 22.78 -53.49 44.02
C SER A 341 23.63 -52.28 44.48
N THR A 342 24.95 -52.29 44.23
CA THR A 342 25.89 -51.24 44.66
C THR A 342 26.79 -50.70 43.56
N ILE A 343 26.87 -51.36 42.40
CA ILE A 343 27.76 -50.97 41.30
C ILE A 343 27.01 -51.03 39.98
N TYR A 344 27.09 -49.95 39.21
CA TYR A 344 26.69 -49.90 37.82
C TYR A 344 27.92 -49.53 36.99
N GLU A 345 28.38 -50.45 36.14
CA GLU A 345 29.53 -50.25 35.28
C GLU A 345 29.13 -50.42 33.81
N GLU A 346 29.24 -49.33 33.05
CA GLU A 346 29.04 -49.34 31.60
C GLU A 346 30.25 -49.97 30.91
N ASN A 347 30.01 -50.65 29.78
CA ASN A 347 31.08 -51.24 29.02
C ASN A 347 31.98 -50.15 28.39
N SER A 348 33.23 -50.08 28.84
CA SER A 348 34.22 -49.10 28.36
C SER A 348 34.63 -49.28 26.90
N SER A 349 34.32 -50.44 26.29
CA SER A 349 34.70 -50.80 24.91
C SER A 349 33.57 -50.62 23.88
N LEU A 350 32.56 -49.80 24.19
CA LEU A 350 31.46 -49.52 23.26
C LEU A 350 31.96 -48.81 21.99
N LYS A 351 31.62 -49.37 20.82
CA LYS A 351 31.98 -48.78 19.51
C LYS A 351 30.84 -47.93 18.98
N ILE A 352 31.18 -46.70 18.60
CA ILE A 352 30.28 -45.77 17.94
C ILE A 352 30.06 -46.22 16.49
N LYS A 353 28.83 -46.09 15.98
CA LYS A 353 28.51 -46.34 14.58
C LYS A 353 29.17 -45.26 13.72
N ASN A 354 30.23 -45.64 13.01
CA ASN A 354 30.86 -44.77 12.03
C ASN A 354 30.09 -44.83 10.69
N PHE A 355 29.75 -43.67 10.13
CA PHE A 355 29.13 -43.54 8.82
C PHE A 355 29.99 -42.68 7.86
N VAL A 356 31.26 -42.43 8.22
CA VAL A 356 32.27 -41.87 7.32
C VAL A 356 32.63 -42.95 6.29
N SER A 357 32.40 -42.67 5.01
CA SER A 357 32.81 -43.54 3.91
C SER A 357 34.23 -43.18 3.43
N SER A 358 34.95 -44.20 2.97
CA SER A 358 36.21 -44.06 2.24
C SER A 358 35.95 -44.09 0.74
N SER A 359 36.76 -43.38 -0.05
CA SER A 359 36.78 -43.49 -1.51
C SER A 359 37.54 -44.73 -2.03
N LEU A 360 38.28 -45.42 -1.16
CA LEU A 360 39.02 -46.64 -1.47
C LEU A 360 38.20 -47.88 -1.11
N LEU A 361 38.14 -48.86 -2.02
CA LEU A 361 37.59 -50.19 -1.74
C LEU A 361 38.32 -50.83 -0.56
N ASP A 362 37.59 -51.51 0.32
CA ASP A 362 38.08 -52.25 1.50
C ASP A 362 38.83 -51.44 2.58
N TYR A 363 38.86 -50.11 2.48
CA TYR A 363 39.42 -49.25 3.52
C TYR A 363 38.32 -48.66 4.42
N SER A 364 38.38 -48.93 5.72
CA SER A 364 37.50 -48.30 6.70
C SER A 364 38.14 -47.01 7.22
N ALA A 365 37.55 -45.87 6.88
CA ALA A 365 38.04 -44.58 7.37
C ALA A 365 37.88 -44.47 8.90
N PRO A 366 38.82 -43.81 9.61
CA PRO A 366 38.70 -43.59 11.04
C PRO A 366 37.47 -42.73 11.36
N PHE A 367 36.92 -42.90 12.55
CA PHE A 367 35.77 -42.11 13.00
C PHE A 367 36.10 -40.61 12.98
N LYS A 368 35.21 -39.82 12.38
CA LYS A 368 35.24 -38.36 12.43
C LYS A 368 33.86 -37.87 12.87
N ARG A 369 33.85 -36.79 13.66
CA ARG A 369 32.62 -36.10 14.04
C ARG A 369 32.08 -35.36 12.82
N GLN A 370 30.92 -35.79 12.34
CA GLN A 370 30.21 -35.15 11.23
C GLN A 370 28.71 -35.22 11.50
N THR A 371 27.96 -34.24 11.01
CA THR A 371 26.50 -34.18 11.15
C THR A 371 25.87 -33.77 9.83
N ILE A 372 24.66 -34.25 9.55
CA ILE A 372 23.88 -33.86 8.38
C ILE A 372 22.86 -32.81 8.81
N ILE A 373 22.92 -31.63 8.22
CA ILE A 373 21.98 -30.54 8.45
C ILE A 373 20.93 -30.59 7.33
N SER A 374 19.67 -30.84 7.70
CA SER A 374 18.54 -30.88 6.77
C SER A 374 17.52 -29.78 7.02
N ARG A 375 17.39 -29.33 8.27
CA ARG A 375 16.39 -28.35 8.71
C ARG A 375 16.97 -27.43 9.77
N ILE A 376 16.51 -26.19 9.78
CA ILE A 376 16.89 -25.16 10.73
C ILE A 376 15.61 -24.63 11.36
N GLY A 377 15.44 -24.84 12.66
CA GLY A 377 14.32 -24.30 13.43
C GLY A 377 14.68 -22.94 14.02
N ILE A 378 13.76 -21.98 13.90
CA ILE A 378 13.85 -20.65 14.52
C ILE A 378 12.93 -20.65 15.73
N TYR A 379 13.45 -20.24 16.87
CA TYR A 379 12.73 -20.26 18.14
C TYR A 379 12.68 -18.87 18.76
N ASP A 380 11.61 -18.58 19.49
CA ASP A 380 11.51 -17.38 20.31
C ASP A 380 12.32 -17.50 21.62
N LYS A 381 12.25 -16.48 22.47
CA LYS A 381 12.91 -16.43 23.78
C LYS A 381 12.43 -17.54 24.74
N ASP A 382 11.19 -18.00 24.58
CA ASP A 382 10.51 -19.00 25.43
C ASP A 382 10.65 -20.42 24.85
N LYS A 383 11.42 -20.56 23.76
CA LYS A 383 11.67 -21.80 22.99
C LYS A 383 10.46 -22.33 22.25
N ASN A 384 9.48 -21.49 21.94
CA ASN A 384 8.43 -21.82 20.98
C ASN A 384 8.99 -21.74 19.56
N LEU A 385 8.62 -22.70 18.72
CA LEU A 385 9.05 -22.74 17.32
C LEU A 385 8.29 -21.67 16.52
N LEU A 386 9.02 -20.71 15.95
CA LEU A 386 8.49 -19.66 15.08
C LEU A 386 8.45 -20.10 13.61
N GLY A 387 9.38 -20.95 13.19
CA GLY A 387 9.44 -21.43 11.82
C GLY A 387 10.52 -22.46 11.57
N ILE A 388 10.40 -23.22 10.46
CA ILE A 388 11.38 -24.23 10.04
C ILE A 388 11.80 -23.93 8.59
N ALA A 389 13.08 -23.68 8.38
CA ALA A 389 13.69 -23.66 7.06
C ALA A 389 14.17 -25.08 6.70
N THR A 390 13.61 -25.67 5.65
CA THR A 390 14.03 -26.98 5.13
C THR A 390 14.95 -26.80 3.94
N LEU A 391 16.10 -27.48 3.94
CA LEU A 391 17.03 -27.48 2.82
C LEU A 391 16.57 -28.51 1.78
N ALA A 392 16.63 -28.14 0.49
CA ALA A 392 16.28 -29.05 -0.60
C ALA A 392 17.19 -30.30 -0.61
N ASN A 393 18.49 -30.09 -0.44
CA ASN A 393 19.49 -31.15 -0.29
C ASN A 393 20.16 -31.02 1.10
N PRO A 394 20.12 -32.07 1.94
CA PRO A 394 20.82 -32.06 3.22
C PRO A 394 22.33 -31.89 3.04
N LEU A 395 22.95 -31.06 3.88
CA LEU A 395 24.39 -30.78 3.81
C LEU A 395 25.14 -31.54 4.89
N LEU A 396 26.23 -32.20 4.50
CA LEU A 396 27.18 -32.82 5.43
C LEU A 396 28.12 -31.73 6.00
N LYS A 397 28.15 -31.62 7.32
CA LYS A 397 29.04 -30.72 8.07
C LYS A 397 30.08 -31.55 8.82
N ASN A 398 31.34 -31.39 8.43
CA ASN A 398 32.49 -31.91 9.17
C ASN A 398 32.92 -30.94 10.28
N GLU A 399 33.67 -31.44 11.27
CA GLU A 399 34.16 -30.65 12.41
C GLU A 399 35.05 -29.48 12.00
N ASP A 400 35.83 -29.62 10.93
CA ASP A 400 36.80 -28.65 10.41
C ASP A 400 36.20 -27.58 9.48
N GLN A 401 34.95 -27.77 9.05
CA GLN A 401 34.27 -26.87 8.12
C GLN A 401 33.53 -25.73 8.83
N ASP A 402 33.14 -24.70 8.09
CA ASP A 402 32.28 -23.61 8.53
C ASP A 402 31.12 -23.47 7.54
N TYR A 403 29.87 -23.41 8.03
CA TYR A 403 28.71 -23.07 7.20
C TYR A 403 27.93 -21.91 7.80
N THR A 404 27.35 -21.10 6.93
CA THR A 404 26.43 -20.02 7.29
C THR A 404 25.16 -20.18 6.49
N PHE A 405 24.04 -20.29 7.18
CA PHE A 405 22.73 -20.37 6.54
C PHE A 405 22.07 -19.00 6.59
N LYS A 406 21.86 -18.40 5.42
CA LYS A 406 21.14 -17.14 5.26
C LYS A 406 19.66 -17.42 5.14
N ILE A 407 18.89 -17.04 6.14
CA ILE A 407 17.44 -17.14 6.17
C ILE A 407 16.88 -15.73 6.00
N LYS A 408 15.92 -15.55 5.09
CA LYS A 408 15.19 -14.30 4.92
C LYS A 408 13.73 -14.52 5.30
N LEU A 409 13.20 -13.61 6.10
CA LEU A 409 11.80 -13.54 6.48
C LEU A 409 11.30 -12.15 6.11
N ASP A 410 10.32 -12.09 5.22
CA ASP A 410 9.61 -10.85 4.92
C ASP A 410 8.59 -10.60 6.05
N ILE A 411 8.60 -9.39 6.62
CA ILE A 411 7.79 -9.00 7.78
C ILE A 411 6.95 -7.76 7.51
#